data_AF-A0A963E4Y3-F1
#
_entry.id   AF-A0A963E4Y3-F1
#
_cell.length_a   1.000
_cell.length_b   1.000
_cell.length_c   1.000
_cell.angle_alpha   90.00
_cell.angle_beta   90.00
_cell.angle_gamma   90.00
#
_symmetry.space_group_name_H-M   'P 1'
#
loop_
_entity.id
_entity.type
_entity.pdbx_description
1 polymer ?
#
loop_
_entity_poly.entity_id
_entity_poly.type
_entity_poly.pdbx_seq_one_letter_code
_entity_poly.pdbx_strand_id
1 'polypeptide(L)'
;MIKSFVWIFVLLLPLGLVQHLGWGAFPIYVILATIFTITERIGNRTEEPFEGKLEDVPMSAICRNIEIDLRQQLGEDSVPAPLEPKDGVLM
;
A
#
# COMPACT_ATOMS: atom_id res chain seq x y z
N MET A 1 -8.75 -14.29 0.72
CA MET A 1 -9.83 -14.61 1.69
C MET A 1 -10.50 -13.33 2.21
N ILE A 2 -9.73 -12.35 2.67
CA ILE A 2 -10.22 -11.06 3.23
C ILE A 2 -11.07 -10.27 2.21
N LYS A 3 -10.65 -10.22 0.94
CA LYS A 3 -11.42 -9.57 -0.13
C LYS A 3 -12.87 -10.04 -0.18
N SER A 4 -13.10 -11.35 -0.29
CA SER A 4 -14.44 -11.92 -0.38
C SER A 4 -15.32 -11.55 0.82
N PHE A 5 -14.73 -11.52 2.03
CA PHE A 5 -15.42 -11.09 3.23
C PHE A 5 -15.87 -9.63 3.17
N VAL A 6 -14.99 -8.72 2.76
CA VAL A 6 -15.31 -7.28 2.65
C VAL A 6 -16.39 -7.04 1.62
N TRP A 7 -16.35 -7.73 0.47
CA TRP A 7 -17.37 -7.61 -0.57
C TRP A 7 -18.75 -8.09 -0.10
N ILE A 8 -18.82 -9.22 0.62
CA ILE A 8 -20.07 -9.72 1.22
C ILE A 8 -20.59 -8.74 2.27
N PHE A 9 -19.71 -8.21 3.11
CA PHE A 9 -20.07 -7.26 4.16
C PHE A 9 -20.63 -5.95 3.57
N VAL A 10 -19.95 -5.35 2.60
CA VAL A 10 -20.41 -4.13 1.91
C VAL A 10 -21.74 -4.37 1.18
N LEU A 11 -21.98 -5.56 0.65
CA LEU A 11 -23.26 -5.90 0.01
C LEU A 11 -24.42 -6.00 1.02
N LEU A 12 -24.15 -6.49 2.24
CA LEU A 12 -25.15 -6.64 3.30
C LEU A 12 -25.42 -5.33 4.07
N LEU A 13 -24.43 -4.45 4.15
CA LEU A 13 -24.47 -3.18 4.88
C LEU A 13 -25.68 -2.27 4.58
N PRO A 14 -26.15 -2.08 3.32
CA PRO A 14 -27.32 -1.25 3.04
C PRO A 14 -28.63 -1.82 3.58
N LEU A 15 -28.75 -3.16 3.71
CA LEU A 15 -29.94 -3.80 4.26
C LEU A 15 -30.13 -3.48 5.76
N GLY A 16 -29.04 -3.30 6.49
CA GLY A 16 -29.07 -2.88 7.90
C GLY A 16 -29.31 -1.38 8.08
N LEU A 17 -28.81 -0.54 7.18
CA LEU A 17 -28.94 0.91 7.28
C LEU A 17 -30.32 1.43 6.83
N VAL A 18 -30.93 0.80 5.83
CA VAL A 18 -32.18 1.30 5.23
C VAL A 18 -33.33 1.37 6.24
N GLN A 19 -33.35 0.45 7.22
CA GLN A 19 -34.40 0.41 8.25
C GLN A 19 -34.34 1.59 9.23
N HIS A 20 -33.14 2.14 9.47
CA HIS A 20 -32.95 3.21 10.44
C HIS A 20 -32.87 4.60 9.81
N LEU A 21 -32.33 4.70 8.59
CA LEU A 21 -31.99 5.98 7.96
C LEU A 21 -32.80 6.30 6.70
N GLY A 22 -33.59 5.37 6.17
CA GLY A 22 -34.35 5.57 4.94
C GLY A 22 -33.47 6.06 3.79
N TRP A 23 -33.81 7.22 3.21
CA TRP A 23 -33.08 7.81 2.08
C TRP A 23 -31.67 8.30 2.46
N GLY A 24 -31.44 8.63 3.73
CA GLY A 24 -30.10 9.00 4.25
C GLY A 24 -29.11 7.83 4.29
N ALA A 25 -29.59 6.59 4.11
CA ALA A 25 -28.74 5.41 4.06
C ALA A 25 -27.81 5.42 2.83
N PHE A 26 -28.21 6.03 1.72
CA PHE A 26 -27.42 6.04 0.48
C PHE A 26 -26.07 6.77 0.62
N PRO A 27 -26.00 8.05 1.02
CA PRO A 27 -24.71 8.74 1.18
C PRO A 27 -23.82 8.10 2.24
N ILE A 28 -24.42 7.62 3.34
CA ILE A 28 -23.68 6.95 4.42
C ILE A 28 -23.14 5.60 3.97
N TYR A 29 -23.93 4.84 3.20
CA TYR A 29 -23.48 3.60 2.58
C TYR A 29 -22.26 3.82 1.68
N VAL A 30 -22.28 4.84 0.81
CA VAL A 30 -21.15 5.15 -0.09
C VAL A 30 -19.88 5.44 0.70
N ILE A 31 -19.98 6.23 1.77
CA ILE A 31 -18.84 6.55 2.64
C ILE A 31 -18.29 5.28 3.30
N LEU A 32 -19.16 4.47 3.92
CA LEU A 32 -18.75 3.24 4.60
C LEU A 32 -18.15 2.24 3.63
N ALA A 33 -18.79 1.99 2.48
CA ALA A 33 -18.28 1.11 1.44
C ALA A 33 -16.88 1.55 0.97
N THR A 34 -16.66 2.85 0.83
CA THR A 34 -15.36 3.42 0.46
C THR A 34 -14.30 3.15 1.54
N ILE A 35 -14.62 3.40 2.80
CA ILE A 35 -13.69 3.18 3.93
C ILE A 35 -13.28 1.70 4.02
N PHE A 36 -14.24 0.78 3.95
CA PHE A 36 -13.97 -0.66 4.01
C PHE A 36 -13.14 -1.13 2.81
N THR A 37 -13.42 -0.63 1.61
CA THR A 37 -12.67 -0.97 0.39
C THR A 37 -11.23 -0.44 0.44
N ILE A 38 -11.02 0.80 0.90
CA ILE A 38 -9.68 1.36 1.05
C ILE A 38 -8.88 0.57 2.08
N THR A 39 -9.49 0.24 3.22
CA THR A 39 -8.85 -0.55 4.28
C THR A 39 -8.41 -1.93 3.77
N GLU A 40 -9.26 -2.62 3.01
CA GLU A 40 -8.93 -3.89 2.37
C GLU A 40 -7.73 -3.77 1.43
N ARG A 41 -7.74 -2.73 0.59
CA ARG A 41 -6.67 -2.50 -0.38
C ARG A 41 -5.34 -2.18 0.29
N ILE A 42 -5.35 -1.32 1.32
CA ILE A 42 -4.13 -1.00 2.09
C ILE A 42 -3.60 -2.26 2.77
N GLY A 43 -4.47 -3.08 3.38
CA GLY A 43 -4.08 -4.34 3.99
C GLY A 43 -3.35 -5.27 3.03
N ASN A 44 -3.91 -5.47 1.82
CA ASN A 44 -3.29 -6.31 0.79
C ASN A 44 -1.92 -5.76 0.32
N ARG A 45 -1.76 -4.43 0.24
CA ARG A 45 -0.46 -3.83 -0.15
C ARG A 45 0.60 -4.04 0.93
N THR A 46 0.21 -3.90 2.19
CA THR A 46 1.13 -4.09 3.33
C THR A 46 1.56 -5.54 3.53
N GLU A 47 0.79 -6.52 3.03
CA GLU A 47 1.13 -7.94 3.10
C GLU A 47 2.37 -8.30 2.25
N GLU A 48 2.58 -7.59 1.15
CA GLU A 48 3.65 -7.84 0.17
C GLU A 48 4.50 -6.58 -0.09
N PRO A 49 5.25 -6.06 0.92
CA PRO A 49 5.88 -4.74 0.84
C PRO A 49 7.19 -4.70 0.05
N PHE A 50 7.57 -5.81 -0.61
CA PHE A 50 8.86 -5.99 -1.28
C PHE A 50 8.74 -6.51 -2.71
N GLU A 51 7.57 -6.39 -3.34
CA GLU A 51 7.35 -6.82 -4.72
C GLU A 51 7.84 -5.80 -5.77
N GLY A 52 8.30 -4.63 -5.33
CA GLY A 52 8.80 -3.58 -6.20
C GLY A 52 7.69 -2.77 -6.87
N LYS A 53 6.50 -2.70 -6.24
CA LYS A 53 5.43 -1.77 -6.63
C LYS A 53 5.82 -0.34 -6.21
N LEU A 54 5.14 0.65 -6.76
CA LEU A 54 5.37 2.07 -6.46
C LEU A 54 5.26 2.43 -4.96
N GLU A 55 4.43 1.68 -4.23
CA GLU A 55 4.09 1.93 -2.84
C GLU A 55 4.96 1.10 -1.87
N ASP A 56 5.85 0.27 -2.43
CA ASP A 56 6.66 -0.71 -1.69
C ASP A 56 7.96 -0.08 -1.17
N VAL A 57 8.66 -0.84 -0.32
CA VAL A 57 9.96 -0.42 0.20
C VAL A 57 11.01 -0.47 -0.92
N PRO A 58 11.85 0.59 -1.10
CA PRO A 58 12.86 0.65 -2.15
C PRO A 58 14.08 -0.21 -1.79
N MET A 59 13.91 -1.53 -1.91
CA MET A 59 14.95 -2.50 -1.56
C MET A 59 16.21 -2.33 -2.41
N SER A 60 16.08 -1.87 -3.66
CA SER A 60 17.26 -1.67 -4.53
C SER A 60 18.10 -0.50 -4.03
N ALA A 61 17.45 0.60 -3.65
CA ALA A 61 18.13 1.76 -3.05
C ALA A 61 18.80 1.39 -1.71
N ILE A 62 18.14 0.62 -0.86
CA ILE A 62 18.72 0.16 0.41
C ILE A 62 19.96 -0.70 0.13
N CYS A 63 19.85 -1.70 -0.76
CA CYS A 63 20.98 -2.55 -1.14
C CYS A 63 22.12 -1.74 -1.76
N ARG A 64 21.82 -0.74 -2.61
CA ARG A 64 22.84 0.15 -3.18
C ARG A 64 23.56 0.94 -2.10
N ASN A 65 22.85 1.47 -1.12
CA ASN A 65 23.47 2.20 -0.01
C ASN A 65 24.35 1.30 0.86
N ILE A 66 23.93 0.05 1.11
CA ILE A 66 24.75 -0.94 1.82
C ILE A 66 26.00 -1.28 1.01
N GLU A 67 25.89 -1.47 -0.31
CA GLU A 67 27.04 -1.71 -1.19
C GLU A 67 28.04 -0.56 -1.14
N ILE A 68 27.56 0.68 -1.13
CA ILE A 68 28.38 1.89 -1.01
C ILE A 68 29.12 1.92 0.32
N ASP A 69 28.41 1.75 1.43
CA ASP A 69 28.98 1.79 2.78
C ASP A 69 30.08 0.73 2.96
N LEU A 70 29.82 -0.50 2.50
CA LEU A 70 30.81 -1.58 2.57
C LEU A 70 32.07 -1.29 1.75
N ARG A 71 31.93 -0.79 0.52
CA ARG A 71 33.10 -0.46 -0.33
C ARG A 71 33.90 0.72 0.21
N GLN A 72 33.22 1.72 0.79
CA GLN A 72 33.87 2.84 1.46
C GLN A 72 34.67 2.38 2.69
N GLN A 73 34.14 1.47 3.50
CA GLN A 73 34.85 0.90 4.64
C GLN A 73 36.07 0.07 4.23
N LEU A 74 36.02 -0.59 3.05
CA LEU A 74 37.14 -1.34 2.48
C LEU A 74 38.20 -0.46 1.80
N GLY A 75 37.94 0.84 1.62
CA GLY A 75 38.85 1.77 0.95
C GLY A 75 38.95 1.55 -0.56
N GLU A 76 37.91 0.99 -1.19
CA GLU A 76 37.88 0.80 -2.64
C GLU A 76 37.63 2.13 -3.38
N ASP A 77 38.37 2.39 -4.46
CA ASP A 77 38.18 3.58 -5.29
C ASP A 77 36.89 3.51 -6.15
N SER A 78 36.41 2.29 -6.44
CA SER A 78 35.23 2.05 -7.29
C SER A 78 33.94 1.92 -6.49
N VAL A 79 33.47 3.04 -5.94
CA VAL A 79 32.18 3.11 -5.22
C VAL A 79 31.05 3.45 -6.20
N PRO A 80 29.98 2.65 -6.27
CA PRO A 80 28.84 2.95 -7.14
C PRO A 80 28.06 4.18 -6.64
N ALA A 81 27.42 4.92 -7.54
CA ALA A 81 26.59 6.06 -7.13
C ALA A 81 25.29 5.59 -6.44
N PRO A 82 24.74 6.40 -5.51
CA PRO A 82 23.40 6.18 -4.96
C PRO A 82 22.35 6.12 -6.08
N LEU A 83 21.29 5.33 -5.86
CA LEU A 83 20.17 5.32 -6.79
C LEU A 83 19.38 6.62 -6.64
N GLU A 84 19.10 7.29 -7.76
CA GLU A 84 18.29 8.49 -7.80
C GLU A 84 16.81 8.16 -8.07
N PRO A 85 15.87 8.92 -7.50
CA PRO A 85 14.46 8.76 -7.80
C PRO A 85 14.18 8.98 -9.28
N LYS A 86 13.43 8.07 -9.91
CA LYS A 86 12.89 8.25 -11.27
C LYS A 86 11.41 8.62 -11.15
N ASP A 87 11.03 9.73 -11.76
CA ASP A 87 9.65 10.24 -11.73
C ASP A 87 9.07 10.41 -10.31
N GLY A 88 9.93 10.80 -9.36
CA GLY A 88 9.55 10.98 -7.94
C GLY A 88 9.49 9.70 -7.12
N VAL A 89 9.83 8.55 -7.71
CA VAL A 89 9.84 7.23 -7.05
C VAL A 89 11.26 6.72 -6.94
N LEU A 90 11.66 6.38 -5.71
CA LEU A 90 12.89 5.65 -5.45
C LEU A 90 12.57 4.15 -5.46
N MET A 91 13.38 3.35 -6.16
CA MET A 91 13.26 1.89 -6.24
C MET A 91 14.46 1.20 -5.59
#